data_AF-A0A953R3K0-F1
#
_entry.id   AF-A0A953R3K0-F1
#
_cell.length_a   1.000
_cell.length_b   1.000
_cell.length_c   1.000
_cell.angle_alpha   90.00
_cell.angle_beta   90.00
_cell.angle_gamma   90.00
#
_symmetry.space_group_name_H-M   'P 1'
#
loop_
_entity.id
_entity.type
_entity.pdbx_description
1 polymer ?
#
loop_
_entity_poly.entity_id
_entity_poly.type
_entity_poly.pdbx_seq_one_letter_code
_entity_poly.pdbx_strand_id
1 'polypeptide(L)'
;MAETGLKGPFALTEAIVNQEVSQKSPGSYALDQSHESGGFHISYVGRSDTDVNARLREHLGKYKRFKFEYYATPKDAFEKECGLYHDFNPPAKITHPERPSQSGWKCPRCKLFG
;
A
#
# COMPACT_ATOMS: atom_id res chain seq x y z
N MET A 1 2.96 -12.00 -15.24
CA MET A 1 3.05 -10.62 -14.71
C MET A 1 2.55 -10.68 -13.30
N ALA A 2 3.30 -10.17 -12.33
CA ALA A 2 2.84 -10.23 -10.96
C ALA A 2 1.62 -9.32 -10.80
N GLU A 3 0.57 -9.86 -10.20
CA GLU A 3 -0.62 -9.12 -9.88
C GLU A 3 -0.46 -8.54 -8.48
N THR A 4 -0.78 -7.26 -8.31
CA THR A 4 -0.70 -6.62 -7.00
C THR A 4 -1.63 -7.33 -5.99
N GLY A 5 -2.70 -7.97 -6.45
CA GLY A 5 -3.73 -8.55 -5.57
C GLY A 5 -4.36 -7.50 -4.65
N LEU A 6 -4.44 -6.26 -5.16
CA LEU A 6 -5.08 -5.12 -4.52
C LEU A 6 -6.25 -4.68 -5.41
N LYS A 7 -7.34 -4.24 -4.80
CA LYS A 7 -8.52 -3.71 -5.51
C LYS A 7 -8.20 -2.35 -6.12
N GLY A 8 -8.72 -2.12 -7.33
CA GLY A 8 -8.53 -0.90 -8.11
C GLY A 8 -7.83 -1.14 -9.46
N PRO A 9 -7.31 -0.10 -10.12
CA PRO A 9 -7.00 1.23 -9.57
C PRO A 9 -8.23 2.14 -9.45
N PHE A 10 -8.27 2.91 -8.37
CA PHE A 10 -9.27 3.93 -8.09
C PHE A 10 -8.62 5.33 -8.14
N ALA A 11 -9.40 6.37 -8.41
CA ALA A 11 -8.91 7.74 -8.34
C ALA A 11 -8.69 8.16 -6.88
N LEU A 12 -7.52 8.70 -6.54
CA LEU A 12 -7.21 9.16 -5.18
C LEU A 12 -7.86 10.53 -4.93
N THR A 13 -9.16 10.51 -4.69
CA THR A 13 -9.96 11.66 -4.29
C THR A 13 -10.69 11.35 -2.98
N GLU A 14 -11.00 12.38 -2.20
CA GLU A 14 -11.66 12.18 -0.90
C GLU A 14 -12.98 11.40 -1.04
N ALA A 15 -13.79 11.74 -2.05
CA ALA A 15 -15.05 11.06 -2.32
C ALA A 15 -14.85 9.56 -2.61
N ILE A 16 -13.91 9.20 -3.48
CA ILE A 16 -13.67 7.80 -3.86
C ILE A 16 -13.01 7.02 -2.72
N VAL A 17 -12.10 7.65 -1.97
CA VAL A 17 -11.51 7.03 -0.77
C VAL A 17 -12.59 6.73 0.26
N ASN A 18 -13.51 7.66 0.53
CA ASN A 18 -14.61 7.41 1.46
C ASN A 18 -15.62 6.36 0.97
N GLN A 19 -15.84 6.30 -0.35
CA GLN A 19 -16.75 5.32 -0.95
C GLN A 19 -16.17 3.91 -0.91
N GLU A 20 -14.97 3.73 -1.44
CA GLU A 20 -14.34 2.42 -1.59
C GLU A 20 -13.69 1.94 -0.29
N VAL A 21 -13.07 2.86 0.45
CA VAL A 21 -12.36 2.59 1.71
C VAL A 21 -13.23 2.98 2.90
N SER A 22 -14.40 2.35 3.01
CA SER A 22 -15.40 2.68 4.03
C SER A 22 -15.24 1.91 5.36
N GLN A 23 -14.36 0.90 5.41
CA GLN A 23 -14.18 0.05 6.59
C GLN A 23 -12.93 0.45 7.37
N LYS A 24 -13.06 0.52 8.70
CA LYS A 24 -11.93 0.67 9.63
C LYS A 24 -11.29 -0.68 9.90
N SER A 25 -10.38 -1.06 9.03
CA SER A 25 -9.65 -2.32 9.10
C SER A 25 -8.18 -2.11 8.72
N PRO A 26 -7.27 -2.99 9.20
CA PRO A 26 -5.92 -3.04 8.69
C PRO A 26 -5.92 -3.35 7.20
N GLY A 27 -4.97 -2.77 6.48
CA GLY A 27 -4.88 -2.93 5.04
C GLY A 27 -3.58 -2.39 4.46
N SER A 28 -3.29 -2.82 3.24
CA SER A 28 -2.16 -2.31 2.46
C SER A 28 -2.67 -1.56 1.24
N TYR A 29 -1.93 -0.55 0.80
CA TYR A 29 -2.28 0.26 -0.36
C TYR A 29 -1.04 0.58 -1.20
N ALA A 30 -1.27 0.78 -2.49
CA ALA A 30 -0.29 1.25 -3.44
C ALA A 30 -0.81 2.54 -4.09
N LEU A 31 0.09 3.49 -4.34
CA LEU A 31 -0.23 4.77 -4.96
C LEU A 31 0.52 4.93 -6.28
N ASP A 32 -0.12 5.61 -7.22
CA ASP A 32 0.44 5.99 -8.51
C ASP A 32 0.40 7.52 -8.66
N GLN A 33 1.57 8.10 -8.92
CA GLN A 33 1.72 9.54 -9.14
C GLN A 33 1.68 9.90 -10.63
N SER A 34 2.05 8.94 -11.50
CA SER A 34 2.55 9.26 -12.83
C SER A 34 1.45 9.55 -13.84
N HIS A 35 0.29 8.90 -13.72
CA HIS A 35 -0.77 9.03 -14.72
C HIS A 35 -2.17 9.00 -14.14
N GLU A 36 -3.08 9.71 -14.80
CA GLU A 36 -4.52 9.69 -14.50
C GLU A 36 -5.22 8.53 -15.24
N SER A 37 -4.60 7.96 -16.27
CA SER A 37 -5.10 6.84 -17.06
C SER A 37 -3.97 5.95 -17.58
N GLY A 38 -4.29 4.73 -18.03
CA GLY A 38 -3.31 3.75 -18.50
C GLY A 38 -2.76 2.84 -17.39
N GLY A 39 -1.59 2.23 -17.63
CA GLY A 39 -0.96 1.30 -16.69
C GLY A 39 -0.78 1.90 -15.29
N PHE A 40 -1.07 1.11 -14.25
CA PHE A 40 -0.88 1.54 -12.86
C PHE A 40 0.59 1.37 -12.47
N HIS A 41 1.29 2.47 -12.20
CA HIS A 41 2.70 2.44 -11.82
C HIS A 41 2.86 2.68 -10.32
N ILE A 42 3.34 1.66 -9.60
CA ILE A 42 3.51 1.75 -8.16
C ILE A 42 4.63 2.75 -7.85
N SER A 43 4.22 3.92 -7.38
CA SER A 43 5.10 5.01 -6.98
C SER A 43 5.33 5.05 -5.47
N TYR A 44 4.42 4.45 -4.71
CA TYR A 44 4.49 4.30 -3.27
C TYR A 44 3.69 3.08 -2.85
N VAL A 45 4.16 2.37 -1.83
CA VAL A 45 3.40 1.32 -1.15
C VAL A 45 3.40 1.67 0.33
N GLY A 46 2.24 1.56 0.95
CA GLY A 46 2.06 1.81 2.37
C GLY A 46 1.09 0.81 2.99
N ARG A 47 1.03 0.81 4.31
CA ARG A 47 0.01 0.10 5.09
C ARG A 47 -0.65 1.00 6.13
N SER A 48 -1.75 0.51 6.67
CA SER A 48 -2.35 1.00 7.89
C SER A 48 -2.75 -0.18 8.75
N ASP A 49 -2.46 -0.12 10.04
CA ASP A 49 -2.78 -1.19 10.99
C ASP A 49 -4.23 -1.07 11.53
N THR A 50 -4.91 0.05 11.27
CA THR A 50 -6.23 0.34 11.86
C THR A 50 -7.21 0.99 10.88
N ASP A 51 -6.75 1.94 10.06
CA ASP A 51 -7.62 2.70 9.16
C ASP A 51 -6.86 3.10 7.89
N VAL A 52 -7.13 2.39 6.79
CA VAL A 52 -6.53 2.67 5.49
C VAL A 52 -7.05 3.98 4.90
N ASN A 53 -8.31 4.33 5.16
CA ASN A 53 -8.92 5.55 4.64
C ASN A 53 -8.19 6.77 5.15
N ALA A 54 -8.01 6.87 6.47
CA ALA A 54 -7.30 7.97 7.09
C ALA A 54 -5.90 8.15 6.48
N ARG A 55 -5.19 7.04 6.27
CA ARG A 55 -3.84 7.05 5.69
C ARG A 55 -3.82 7.49 4.22
N LEU A 56 -4.78 7.05 3.41
CA LEU A 56 -4.92 7.47 2.01
C LEU A 56 -5.22 8.97 1.89
N ARG A 57 -5.98 9.53 2.84
CA ARG A 57 -6.32 10.96 2.84
C ARG A 57 -5.10 11.87 3.04
N GLU A 58 -4.08 11.41 3.77
CA GLU A 58 -2.81 12.15 3.93
C GLU A 58 -2.02 12.28 2.61
N HIS A 59 -2.34 11.45 1.62
CA HIS A 59 -1.68 11.43 0.30
C HIS A 59 -2.47 12.16 -0.78
N LEU A 60 -3.65 12.71 -0.45
CA LEU A 60 -4.47 13.48 -1.39
C LEU A 60 -3.67 14.67 -1.95
N GLY A 61 -3.79 14.88 -3.26
CA GLY A 61 -3.08 15.95 -3.98
C GLY A 61 -1.63 15.64 -4.37
N LYS A 62 -1.00 14.61 -3.78
CA LYS A 62 0.35 14.15 -4.18
C LYS A 62 0.31 13.02 -5.21
N TYR A 63 -0.69 12.14 -5.10
CA TYR A 63 -0.87 11.00 -5.98
C TYR A 63 -2.23 11.07 -6.68
N LYS A 64 -2.33 10.39 -7.82
CA LYS A 64 -3.50 10.45 -8.70
C LYS A 64 -4.42 9.26 -8.54
N ARG A 65 -3.85 8.07 -8.34
CA ARG A 65 -4.59 6.82 -8.25
C ARG A 65 -4.07 5.96 -7.11
N PHE A 66 -4.92 5.09 -6.60
CA PHE A 66 -4.56 4.13 -5.57
C PHE A 66 -5.16 2.75 -5.82
N LYS A 67 -4.53 1.75 -5.23
CA LYS A 67 -5.09 0.42 -5.03
C LYS A 67 -5.00 0.06 -3.57
N PHE A 68 -5.94 -0.71 -3.05
CA PHE A 68 -5.93 -1.11 -1.64
C PHE A 68 -6.53 -2.49 -1.46
N GLU A 69 -6.26 -3.10 -0.31
CA GLU A 69 -6.95 -4.31 0.14
C GLU A 69 -6.97 -4.35 1.66
N TYR A 70 -8.06 -4.88 2.22
CA TYR A 70 -8.17 -5.11 3.66
C TYR A 70 -7.63 -6.48 4.02
N TYR A 71 -7.09 -6.57 5.23
CA TYR A 71 -6.61 -7.82 5.79
C TYR A 71 -7.26 -8.10 7.15
N ALA A 72 -7.25 -9.36 7.55
CA ALA A 72 -7.74 -9.77 8.86
C ALA A 72 -6.85 -9.24 9.99
N THR A 73 -5.53 -9.14 9.74
CA THR A 73 -4.58 -8.66 10.73
C THR A 73 -3.62 -7.60 10.15
N PRO A 74 -3.11 -6.69 11.00
CA PRO A 74 -2.04 -5.77 10.63
C PRO A 74 -0.77 -6.46 10.10
N LYS A 75 -0.50 -7.68 10.58
CA LYS A 75 0.64 -8.48 10.16
C LYS A 75 0.48 -8.93 8.70
N ASP A 76 -0.69 -9.40 8.30
CA ASP A 76 -0.98 -9.75 6.90
C ASP A 76 -0.79 -8.53 5.98
N ALA A 77 -1.25 -7.35 6.42
CA ALA A 77 -1.05 -6.10 5.69
C ALA A 77 0.44 -5.76 5.51
N PHE A 78 1.25 -5.96 6.56
CA PHE A 78 2.71 -5.80 6.49
C PHE A 78 3.36 -6.79 5.52
N GLU A 79 3.02 -8.07 5.61
CA GLU A 79 3.57 -9.09 4.71
C GLU A 79 3.23 -8.79 3.25
N LYS A 80 2.01 -8.31 2.98
CA LYS A 80 1.60 -7.87 1.65
C LYS A 80 2.38 -6.66 1.17
N GLU A 81 2.49 -5.62 2.00
CA GLU A 81 3.24 -4.40 1.71
C GLU A 81 4.70 -4.72 1.33
N CYS A 82 5.36 -5.58 2.12
CA CYS A 82 6.69 -6.10 1.82
C CYS A 82 6.74 -6.85 0.48
N GLY A 83 5.76 -7.71 0.22
CA GLY A 83 5.64 -8.43 -1.05
C GLY A 83 5.57 -7.48 -2.25
N LEU A 84 4.68 -6.49 -2.18
CA LEU A 84 4.49 -5.46 -3.21
C LEU A 84 5.76 -4.64 -3.43
N TYR A 85 6.42 -4.24 -2.36
CA TYR A 85 7.70 -3.55 -2.43
C TYR A 85 8.73 -4.37 -3.21
N HIS A 86 8.92 -5.65 -2.85
CA HIS A 86 9.92 -6.49 -3.50
C HIS A 86 9.60 -6.85 -4.94
N ASP A 87 8.32 -6.85 -5.29
CA ASP A 87 7.82 -7.27 -6.59
C ASP A 87 7.80 -6.11 -7.60
N PHE A 88 7.47 -4.90 -7.15
CA PHE A 88 7.26 -3.72 -8.00
C PHE A 88 8.28 -2.58 -7.81
N ASN A 89 9.34 -2.77 -7.01
CA ASN A 89 10.43 -1.79 -6.84
C ASN A 89 11.75 -2.09 -7.59
N PRO A 90 11.76 -2.36 -8.91
CA PRO A 90 12.99 -2.23 -9.69
C PRO A 90 12.99 -0.91 -10.48
N PRO A 91 13.90 0.06 -10.27
CA PRO A 91 14.93 0.24 -9.23
C PRO A 91 14.39 0.93 -7.97
N ALA A 92 15.15 0.88 -6.86
CA ALA A 92 14.80 1.28 -5.50
C ALA A 92 14.35 2.76 -5.33
N LYS A 93 13.16 3.11 -5.83
CA LYS A 93 12.56 4.44 -5.70
C LYS A 93 11.63 4.54 -4.49
N ILE A 94 11.04 3.42 -4.08
CA ILE A 94 10.24 3.37 -2.86
C ILE A 94 11.10 2.88 -1.68
N THR A 95 10.76 3.34 -0.48
CA THR A 95 11.39 2.94 0.79
C THR A 95 10.75 1.65 1.30
N HIS A 96 11.57 0.69 1.75
CA HIS A 96 11.04 -0.53 2.36
C HIS A 96 10.25 -0.16 3.62
N PRO A 97 9.08 -0.76 3.85
CA PRO A 97 8.29 -0.46 5.03
C PRO A 97 9.06 -0.72 6.32
N GLU A 98 8.95 0.24 7.25
CA GLU A 98 9.51 0.07 8.58
C GLU A 98 8.72 -1.00 9.33
N ARG A 99 9.47 -1.86 10.02
CA ARG A 99 8.91 -2.84 10.95
C ARG A 99 8.28 -2.03 12.10
N PRO A 100 7.03 -2.28 12.49
CA PRO A 100 6.44 -1.53 13.60
C PRO A 100 7.26 -1.81 14.87
N SER A 101 7.65 -0.74 15.56
CA SER A 101 8.53 -0.80 16.73
C SER A 101 7.97 -1.78 17.76
N GLN A 102 8.81 -2.69 18.28
CA GLN A 102 8.46 -3.76 19.24
C GLN A 102 7.59 -4.92 18.74
N SER A 103 7.27 -5.01 17.45
CA SER A 103 6.38 -6.08 16.94
C SER A 103 7.08 -7.43 16.71
N GLY A 104 8.41 -7.42 16.56
CA GLY A 104 9.19 -8.60 16.16
C GLY A 104 8.90 -9.13 14.75
N TRP A 105 8.11 -8.41 13.94
CA TRP A 105 7.71 -8.86 12.60
C TRP A 105 8.88 -8.86 11.64
N LYS A 106 9.08 -10.00 10.98
CA LYS A 106 10.12 -10.20 9.98
C LYS A 106 9.49 -10.11 8.60
N CYS A 107 10.07 -9.28 7.73
CA CYS A 107 9.66 -9.27 6.33
C CYS A 107 10.01 -10.63 5.73
N PRO A 108 9.06 -11.35 5.11
CA PRO A 108 9.28 -12.70 4.61
C PRO A 108 10.23 -12.74 3.40
N ARG A 109 10.44 -11.59 2.72
CA ARG A 109 11.29 -11.48 1.52
C ARG A 109 12.61 -10.75 1.75
N CYS A 110 12.75 -9.96 2.81
CA CYS A 110 14.03 -9.36 3.18
C CYS A 110 14.95 -10.43 3.76
N LYS A 111 16.10 -10.67 3.12
CA LYS A 111 17.19 -11.45 3.69
C LYS A 111 18.02 -10.70 4.75
N LEU A 112 17.65 -9.46 5.09
CA LEU A 112 18.29 -8.69 6.14
C LEU A 112 17.80 -9.17 7.52
N PHE A 113 18.38 -10.29 7.94
CA PHE A 113 18.50 -10.68 9.34
C PHE A 113 19.51 -9.73 9.99
N GLY A 114 19.00 -8.69 10.63
CA GLY A 114 19.76 -7.90 11.60
C GLY A 114 19.21 -8.23 12.96
#